data_AF-A0A8I0Q0W7-F1
#
_entry.id   AF-A0A8I0Q0W7-F1
#
_cell.length_a   1.000
_cell.length_b   1.000
_cell.length_c   1.000
_cell.angle_alpha   90.00
_cell.angle_beta   90.00
_cell.angle_gamma   90.00
#
_symmetry.space_group_name_H-M   'P 1'
#
loop_
_entity.id
_entity.type
_entity.pdbx_description
1 polymer ?
#
loop_
_entity_poly.entity_id
_entity_poly.type
_entity_poly.pdbx_seq_one_letter_code
_entity_poly.pdbx_strand_id
1 'polypeptide(L)' 'VEDHRGKTGYDKTTKEKILINTVGALSDNLTLLAPQTPFDKWNGKKWVTDKTEQHAHEVAVAESQKQSL' A
#
# COMPACT_ATOMS: atom_id res chain seq x y z
N VAL A 1 -26.29 -5.37 -5.26
CA VAL A 1 -25.33 -4.91 -4.22
C VAL A 1 -24.03 -5.64 -4.47
N GLU A 2 -22.93 -4.91 -4.62
CA GLU A 2 -21.62 -5.56 -4.72
C GLU A 2 -21.22 -6.10 -3.35
N ASP A 3 -20.87 -7.37 -3.32
CA ASP A 3 -20.39 -8.02 -2.10
C ASP A 3 -18.87 -8.07 -2.15
N HIS A 4 -18.25 -7.29 -1.28
CA HIS A 4 -16.80 -7.28 -1.08
C HIS A 4 -16.41 -7.91 0.26
N ARG A 5 -17.36 -8.55 0.96
CA ARG A 5 -17.10 -9.16 2.26
C ARG A 5 -16.07 -10.29 2.12
N GLY A 6 -15.13 -10.35 3.05
CA GLY A 6 -14.02 -11.30 3.01
C GLY A 6 -12.89 -10.91 2.06
N LYS A 7 -13.03 -9.81 1.29
CA LYS A 7 -11.91 -9.21 0.56
C LYS A 7 -11.10 -8.31 1.48
N THR A 8 -9.85 -8.11 1.11
CA THR A 8 -8.95 -7.19 1.79
C THR A 8 -8.95 -5.85 1.04
N GLY A 9 -9.47 -4.82 1.69
CA GLY A 9 -9.31 -3.44 1.27
C GLY A 9 -8.02 -2.84 1.83
N TYR A 10 -7.58 -1.75 1.22
CA TYR A 10 -6.43 -0.98 1.65
C TYR A 10 -6.82 0.49 1.74
N ASP A 11 -6.44 1.16 2.82
CA ASP A 11 -6.68 2.59 2.96
C ASP A 11 -5.77 3.37 2.02
N LYS A 12 -6.36 4.22 1.17
CA LYS A 12 -5.65 5.03 0.17
C LYS A 12 -4.70 6.04 0.82
N THR A 13 -4.89 6.36 2.10
CA THR A 13 -4.15 7.36 2.87
C THR A 13 -3.08 6.70 3.74
N THR A 14 -3.48 5.74 4.58
CA THR A 14 -2.57 5.09 5.54
C THR A 14 -1.86 3.87 4.97
N LYS A 15 -2.35 3.33 3.83
CA LYS A 15 -1.88 2.08 3.21
C LYS A 15 -2.16 0.85 4.07
N GLU A 16 -2.98 1.01 5.10
CA GLU A 16 -3.30 -0.08 6.02
C GLU A 16 -4.19 -1.11 5.36
N LYS A 17 -3.92 -2.37 5.71
CA LYS A 17 -4.70 -3.52 5.29
C LYS A 17 -5.95 -3.61 6.15
N ILE A 18 -7.11 -3.46 5.55
CA ILE A 18 -8.41 -3.51 6.22
C ILE A 18 -9.22 -4.67 5.64
N LEU A 19 -9.65 -5.60 6.49
CA LEU A 19 -10.60 -6.62 6.05
C LEU A 19 -11.94 -5.94 5.79
N ILE A 20 -12.59 -6.28 4.68
CA ILE A 20 -13.92 -5.78 4.39
C ILE A 20 -14.91 -6.75 5.03
N ASN A 21 -15.51 -6.32 6.12
CA ASN A 21 -16.53 -7.07 6.87
C ASN A 21 -17.94 -6.55 6.56
N THR A 22 -18.04 -5.40 5.89
CA THR A 22 -19.28 -4.70 5.62
C THR A 22 -19.87 -5.13 4.28
N VAL A 23 -21.19 -5.28 4.26
CA VAL A 23 -21.95 -5.50 3.02
C VAL A 23 -22.21 -4.15 2.36
N GLY A 24 -21.87 -4.03 1.08
CA GLY A 24 -22.05 -2.79 0.32
C GLY A 24 -20.82 -2.35 -0.44
N ALA A 25 -20.95 -1.19 -1.07
CA ALA A 25 -19.88 -0.58 -1.84
C ALA A 25 -18.68 -0.27 -0.92
N LEU A 26 -17.49 -0.42 -1.49
CA LEU A 26 -16.25 -0.04 -0.82
C LEU A 26 -16.28 1.46 -0.53
N SER A 27 -15.92 1.86 0.70
CA SER A 27 -15.74 3.27 1.03
C SER A 27 -14.78 3.91 0.04
N ASP A 28 -15.03 5.15 -0.37
CA ASP A 28 -14.17 5.80 -1.37
C ASP A 28 -12.71 5.82 -0.92
N ASN A 29 -12.44 6.02 0.37
CA ASN A 29 -11.10 6.00 0.96
C ASN A 29 -10.38 4.64 0.90
N LEU A 30 -11.10 3.55 0.60
CA LEU A 30 -10.54 2.22 0.50
C LEU A 30 -10.37 1.82 -0.97
N THR A 31 -9.38 0.98 -1.24
CA THR A 31 -9.17 0.35 -2.54
C THR A 31 -8.98 -1.15 -2.38
N LEU A 32 -9.46 -1.94 -3.33
CA LEU A 32 -9.19 -3.39 -3.40
C LEU A 32 -7.82 -3.69 -4.03
N LEU A 33 -7.13 -2.67 -4.54
CA LEU A 33 -5.79 -2.82 -5.07
C LEU A 33 -4.81 -2.89 -3.89
N ALA A 34 -3.97 -3.91 -3.87
CA ALA A 34 -2.88 -3.98 -2.91
C ALA A 34 -1.72 -3.07 -3.37
N PRO A 35 -1.09 -2.29 -2.46
CA PRO A 35 0.20 -1.67 -2.74
C PRO A 35 1.24 -2.78 -2.98
N GLN A 36 2.16 -2.56 -3.92
CA GLN A 36 3.25 -3.52 -4.21
C GLN A 36 4.44 -3.33 -3.28
N THR A 37 4.61 -2.12 -2.76
CA THR A 37 5.73 -1.66 -1.96
C THR A 37 5.20 -0.81 -0.81
N PRO A 38 5.94 -0.73 0.31
CA PRO A 38 5.56 0.15 1.43
C PRO A 38 5.61 1.65 1.06
N PHE A 39 6.28 1.98 -0.04
CA PHE A 39 6.46 3.35 -0.57
C PHE A 39 5.37 3.74 -1.57
N ASP A 40 4.45 2.84 -1.91
CA ASP A 40 3.36 3.14 -2.82
C ASP A 40 2.42 4.21 -2.24
N LYS A 41 2.13 5.24 -3.03
CA LYS A 41 1.17 6.31 -2.71
C LYS A 41 -0.01 6.24 -3.65
N TRP A 42 -1.22 6.44 -3.13
CA TRP A 42 -2.42 6.42 -3.95
C TRP A 42 -2.53 7.72 -4.78
N ASN A 43 -2.51 7.60 -6.11
CA ASN A 43 -2.59 8.76 -7.01
C ASN A 43 -4.02 9.02 -7.53
N GLY A 44 -5.05 8.62 -6.78
CA GLY A 44 -6.46 8.74 -7.18
C GLY A 44 -6.98 7.59 -8.03
N LYS A 45 -6.11 6.95 -8.84
CA LYS A 45 -6.48 5.83 -9.73
C LYS A 45 -5.79 4.51 -9.40
N LYS A 46 -4.53 4.59 -8.95
CA LYS A 46 -3.68 3.42 -8.68
C LYS A 46 -2.59 3.79 -7.68
N TRP A 47 -1.99 2.75 -7.11
CA TRP A 47 -0.75 2.84 -6.36
C TRP A 47 0.40 3.26 -7.28
N VAL A 48 1.17 4.24 -6.83
CA VAL A 48 2.37 4.75 -7.50
C VAL A 48 3.51 4.73 -6.50
N THR A 49 4.53 3.95 -6.80
CA THR A 49 5.69 3.79 -5.93
C THR A 49 6.48 5.09 -5.85
N ASP A 50 6.68 5.59 -4.64
CA ASP A 50 7.57 6.71 -4.39
C ASP A 50 9.03 6.25 -4.55
N LYS A 51 9.57 6.48 -5.75
CA LYS A 51 10.95 6.09 -6.09
C LYS A 51 11.99 6.77 -5.22
N THR A 52 11.69 7.95 -4.68
CA THR A 52 12.62 8.68 -3.82
C THR A 52 12.77 7.98 -2.48
N GLU A 53 11.66 7.62 -1.82
CA GLU A 53 11.70 6.82 -0.59
C GLU A 53 12.26 5.41 -0.85
N GLN A 54 11.86 4.77 -1.95
CA GLN A 54 12.37 3.46 -2.32
C GLN A 54 13.89 3.47 -2.47
N HIS A 55 14.44 4.42 -3.24
CA HIS A 55 15.87 4.54 -3.46
C HIS A 55 16.61 4.86 -2.16
N ALA A 56 16.09 5.78 -1.33
CA ALA A 56 16.69 6.10 -0.03
C ALA A 56 16.75 4.86 0.87
N HIS A 57 15.70 4.03 0.87
CA HIS A 57 15.68 2.79 1.62
C HIS A 57 16.68 1.76 1.07
N GLU A 58 16.73 1.57 -0.26
CA GLU A 58 17.70 0.66 -0.89
C GLU A 58 19.15 1.07 -0.60
N VAL A 59 19.45 2.37 -0.66
CA VAL A 59 20.78 2.91 -0.31
C VAL A 59 21.09 2.64 1.17
N ALA A 60 20.17 2.97 2.08
CA ALA A 60 20.37 2.73 3.52
C ALA A 60 20.58 1.24 3.85
N VAL A 61 19.84 0.34 3.19
CA VAL A 61 20.00 -1.11 3.33
C VAL A 61 21.37 -1.55 2.80
N ALA A 62 21.77 -1.07 1.62
CA ALA A 62 23.06 -1.41 1.01
C ALA A 62 24.25 -0.91 1.83
N GLU A 63 24.17 0.30 2.42
CA GLU A 63 25.19 0.84 3.31
C GLU A 63 25.28 0.04 4.62
N SER A 64 24.13 -0.28 5.22
CA SER A 64 24.08 -1.11 6.43
C SER A 64 24.69 -2.50 6.21
N GLN A 65 24.46 -3.11 5.04
CA GLN A 65 25.07 -4.39 4.66
C GLN A 65 26.58 -4.29 4.47
N LYS A 66 27.10 -3.18 3.92
CA LYS A 66 28.56 -2.98 3.78
C LYS A 66 29.26 -2.72 5.11
N GLN A 67 28.60 -2.09 6.07
CA GLN A 67 29.16 -1.85 7.41
C GLN A 67 29.16 -3.08 8.31
N SER A 68 28.42 -4.13 7.94
CA SER A 68 28.33 -5.39 8.70
C SER A 68 29.21 -6.52 8.14
N LEU A 69 30.07 -6.22 7.15
CA LEU A 69 31.09 -7.09 6.56
C LEU A 69 32.50 -6.63 6.95
#